data_AF-A0AAN8LQ43-F1
#
_entry.id   AF-A0AAN8LQ43-F1
#
_cell.length_a   1.000
_cell.length_b   1.000
_cell.length_c   1.000
_cell.angle_alpha   90.00
_cell.angle_beta   90.00
_cell.angle_gamma   90.00
#
_symmetry.space_group_name_H-M   'P 1'
#
loop_
_entity.id
_entity.type
_entity.pdbx_description
1 polymer ?
#
loop_
_entity_poly.entity_id
_entity_poly.type
_entity_poly.pdbx_seq_one_letter_code
_entity_poly.pdbx_strand_id
1 'polypeptide(L)'
;MFATRPPEEESSEMVEEMDTSEAVWCWYYLAECGVWHMFEIDPSAACSVTSEQIEQNYSRNQHGVMEFYTAKYTYRLDFSVMKQINVTTGKQRPIKRAFHSATGFRFICDNLALPVPCHWERINTDEPYQLVSLARDTYEFKEVVRLYERTMCHPIKSIQRIQNLDLWEFFCRKKQQLRKIKRVVDIEEKMLFHGTGHSNVQAICTYNFDWRLTGSHGDVYGRGSYFARDAKYSSKFCLTTGKHNFALQKQHD
;
A
#
# COMPACT_ATOMS: atom_id res chain seq x y z
N MET A 1 35.68 -27.09 32.10
CA MET A 1 36.66 -26.47 31.18
C MET A 1 36.42 -24.98 31.21
N PHE A 2 37.42 -24.24 31.70
CA PHE A 2 37.42 -22.78 31.69
C PHE A 2 37.88 -22.31 30.31
N ALA A 3 37.18 -21.33 29.74
CA ALA A 3 37.62 -20.62 28.53
C ALA A 3 37.75 -19.13 28.87
N THR A 4 38.99 -18.65 28.89
CA THR A 4 39.40 -17.27 29.10
C THR A 4 39.27 -16.49 27.78
N ARG A 5 38.73 -15.27 27.87
CA ARG A 5 38.54 -14.30 26.78
C ARG A 5 39.87 -13.61 26.43
N PRO A 6 40.22 -13.39 25.15
CA PRO A 6 41.38 -12.59 24.76
C PRO A 6 41.05 -11.08 24.80
N PRO A 7 42.07 -10.20 24.83
CA PRO A 7 41.91 -8.78 25.15
C PRO A 7 41.39 -7.96 23.97
N GLU A 8 40.78 -6.84 24.32
CA GLU A 8 40.08 -5.86 23.47
C GLU A 8 40.98 -5.28 22.37
N GLU A 9 40.57 -5.41 21.11
CA GLU A 9 41.08 -4.61 20.00
C GLU A 9 40.32 -3.28 19.96
N GLU A 10 41.08 -2.18 19.93
CA GLU A 10 40.59 -0.81 19.80
C GLU A 10 39.60 -0.68 18.65
N SER A 11 38.40 -0.18 18.96
CA SER A 11 37.38 0.13 17.96
C SER A 11 37.84 1.30 17.10
N SER A 12 38.28 0.99 15.88
CA SER A 12 38.33 1.94 14.78
C SER A 12 36.94 2.56 14.61
N GLU A 13 36.80 3.86 14.87
CA GLU A 13 35.60 4.63 14.57
C GLU A 13 35.28 4.47 13.07
N MET A 14 34.30 3.62 12.75
CA MET A 14 33.75 3.55 11.41
C MET A 14 32.92 4.81 11.20
N VAL A 15 33.54 5.82 10.60
CA VAL A 15 32.83 6.95 10.03
C VAL A 15 31.89 6.39 8.98
N GLU A 16 30.60 6.29 9.30
CA GLU A 16 29.58 5.95 8.32
C GLU A 16 29.59 7.06 7.25
N GLU A 17 30.12 6.75 6.07
CA GLU A 17 30.02 7.62 4.91
C GLU A 17 28.53 7.88 4.63
N MET A 18 28.08 9.08 4.99
CA MET A 18 26.71 9.50 4.78
C MET A 18 26.48 9.60 3.27
N ASP A 19 25.65 8.69 2.75
CA ASP A 19 25.28 8.64 1.34
C ASP A 19 24.63 9.97 0.92
N THR A 20 25.38 10.77 0.16
CA THR A 20 24.91 12.01 -0.45
C THR A 20 24.23 11.78 -1.80
N SER A 21 23.84 10.56 -2.15
CA SER A 21 23.19 10.29 -3.43
C SER A 21 21.88 11.07 -3.55
N GLU A 22 21.74 11.78 -4.67
CA GLU A 22 20.61 12.64 -4.95
C GLU A 22 19.31 11.84 -4.95
N ALA A 23 18.25 12.45 -4.42
CA ALA A 23 16.94 11.84 -4.38
C ALA A 23 16.43 11.60 -5.81
N VAL A 24 16.53 10.36 -6.29
CA VAL A 24 16.10 9.97 -7.64
C VAL A 24 14.58 10.14 -7.72
N TRP A 25 14.07 10.80 -8.74
CA TRP A 25 12.62 10.96 -8.94
C TRP A 25 12.10 9.98 -9.99
N CYS A 26 11.02 9.29 -9.66
CA CYS A 26 10.31 8.40 -10.58
C CYS A 26 8.95 8.96 -11.03
N TRP A 27 8.58 8.60 -12.26
CA TRP A 27 7.34 9.00 -12.91
C TRP A 27 6.40 7.82 -13.09
N TYR A 28 5.10 8.10 -12.94
CA TYR A 28 4.03 7.11 -13.00
C TYR A 28 2.85 7.61 -13.83
N TYR A 29 2.11 6.69 -14.46
CA TYR A 29 0.83 6.95 -15.12
C TYR A 29 -0.27 6.04 -14.57
N LEU A 30 -1.50 6.56 -14.48
CA LEU A 30 -2.65 5.78 -14.00
C LEU A 30 -3.22 4.92 -15.14
N ALA A 31 -3.03 3.60 -15.08
CA ALA A 31 -3.55 2.68 -16.08
C ALA A 31 -5.07 2.47 -15.97
N GLU A 32 -5.67 1.87 -17.00
CA GLU A 32 -7.12 1.61 -17.06
C GLU A 32 -7.62 0.64 -15.98
N CYS A 33 -6.72 -0.19 -15.44
CA CYS A 33 -6.99 -1.04 -14.30
C CYS A 33 -7.06 -0.28 -12.96
N GLY A 34 -6.88 1.05 -12.95
CA GLY A 34 -6.87 1.86 -11.74
C GLY A 34 -5.55 1.83 -10.96
N VAL A 35 -4.50 1.20 -11.51
CA VAL A 35 -3.19 1.07 -10.86
C VAL A 35 -2.16 2.00 -11.51
N TRP A 36 -1.37 2.67 -10.67
CA TRP A 36 -0.22 3.48 -11.10
C TRP A 36 0.90 2.57 -11.61
N HIS A 37 1.27 2.74 -12.87
CA HIS A 37 2.40 2.07 -13.50
C HIS A 37 3.56 3.04 -13.61
N MET A 38 4.76 2.58 -13.26
CA MET A 38 5.97 3.36 -13.38
C MET A 38 6.43 3.38 -14.84
N PHE A 39 6.98 4.51 -15.30
CA PHE A 39 7.75 4.54 -16.53
C PHE A 39 9.03 3.73 -16.34
N GLU A 40 9.49 3.05 -17.38
CA GLU A 40 10.66 2.17 -17.29
C GLU A 40 11.90 2.95 -16.83
N ILE A 41 12.73 2.32 -16.00
CA ILE A 41 13.99 2.91 -15.52
C ILE A 41 15.05 2.74 -16.60
N ASP A 42 15.12 1.54 -17.18
CA ASP A 42 16.03 1.21 -18.26
C ASP A 42 15.40 1.44 -19.63
N PRO A 43 16.19 1.83 -20.65
CA PRO A 43 15.71 1.91 -22.02
C PRO A 43 15.17 0.56 -22.52
N SER A 44 13.99 0.57 -23.11
CA SER A 44 13.32 -0.61 -23.66
C SER A 44 12.94 -0.40 -25.11
N ALA A 45 12.89 -1.48 -25.88
CA ALA A 45 12.32 -1.45 -27.23
C ALA A 45 10.81 -1.12 -27.23
N ALA A 46 10.13 -1.23 -26.09
CA ALA A 46 8.70 -1.01 -25.98
C ALA A 46 8.31 0.46 -25.73
N CYS A 47 9.20 1.28 -25.15
CA CYS A 47 8.94 2.67 -24.76
C CYS A 47 10.18 3.54 -24.99
N SER A 48 10.02 4.61 -25.78
CA SER A 48 11.13 5.52 -26.12
C SER A 48 11.62 6.42 -24.99
N VAL A 49 10.93 6.41 -23.84
CA VAL A 49 11.23 7.30 -22.73
C VAL A 49 11.38 6.52 -21.43
N THR A 50 12.37 6.90 -20.64
CA THR A 50 12.57 6.43 -19.27
C THR A 50 12.07 7.44 -18.25
N SER A 51 11.88 6.97 -17.01
CA SER A 51 11.52 7.84 -15.90
C SER A 51 12.54 8.98 -15.67
N GLU A 52 13.82 8.71 -15.85
CA GLU A 52 14.89 9.71 -15.73
C GLU A 52 14.76 10.82 -16.78
N GLN A 53 14.48 10.45 -18.03
CA GLN A 53 14.30 11.41 -19.11
C GLN A 53 13.07 12.30 -18.90
N ILE A 54 12.01 11.76 -18.30
CA ILE A 54 10.84 12.56 -17.92
C ILE A 54 11.23 13.55 -16.82
N GLU A 55 11.98 13.12 -15.80
CA GLU A 55 12.43 14.03 -14.73
C GLU A 55 13.33 15.15 -15.25
N GLN A 56 14.26 14.83 -16.14
CA GLN A 56 15.13 15.83 -16.75
C GLN A 56 14.32 16.88 -17.54
N ASN A 57 13.27 16.46 -18.26
CA ASN A 57 12.39 17.38 -18.98
C ASN A 57 11.55 18.24 -18.03
N TYR A 58 10.97 17.63 -17.00
CA TYR A 58 10.18 18.34 -15.99
C TYR A 58 11.02 19.38 -15.22
N SER A 59 12.24 19.02 -14.86
CA SER A 59 13.17 19.91 -14.13
C SER A 59 13.57 21.13 -14.96
N ARG A 60 13.63 21.01 -16.29
CA ARG A 60 13.88 22.14 -17.20
C ARG A 60 12.66 23.03 -17.37
N ASN A 61 11.46 22.45 -17.41
CA ASN A 61 10.22 23.20 -17.55
C ASN A 61 9.04 22.43 -16.94
N GLN A 62 8.65 22.83 -15.72
CA GLN A 62 7.54 22.22 -14.99
C GLN A 62 6.16 22.46 -15.64
N HIS A 63 6.09 23.41 -16.57
CA HIS A 63 4.90 23.70 -17.38
C HIS A 63 5.04 23.22 -18.84
N GLY A 64 6.12 22.48 -19.12
CA GLY A 64 6.45 22.01 -20.44
C GLY A 64 5.57 20.85 -20.91
N VAL A 65 5.73 20.54 -22.19
CA VAL A 65 5.19 19.34 -22.80
C VAL A 65 6.34 18.54 -23.39
N MET A 66 6.25 17.22 -23.34
CA MET A 66 7.17 16.33 -24.05
C MET A 66 6.40 15.21 -24.76
N GLU A 67 6.96 14.69 -25.84
CA GLU A 67 6.38 13.58 -26.59
C GLU A 67 7.25 12.34 -26.50
N PHE A 68 6.61 11.18 -26.51
CA PHE A 68 7.28 9.89 -26.55
C PHE A 68 6.42 8.89 -27.32
N TYR A 69 7.04 7.83 -27.81
CA TYR A 69 6.40 6.76 -28.56
C TYR A 69 6.57 5.40 -27.90
N THR A 70 5.56 4.56 -28.09
CA THR A 70 5.66 3.11 -27.91
C THR A 70 5.58 2.45 -29.28
N ALA A 71 5.70 1.11 -29.34
CA ALA A 71 5.54 0.36 -30.58
C ALA A 71 4.21 0.63 -31.33
N LYS A 72 3.17 1.10 -30.64
CA LYS A 72 1.81 1.27 -31.20
C LYS A 72 1.29 2.70 -31.22
N TYR A 73 1.73 3.56 -30.31
CA TYR A 73 1.10 4.85 -30.09
C TYR A 73 2.13 5.94 -29.78
N THR A 74 1.79 7.16 -30.20
CA THR A 74 2.48 8.37 -29.76
C THR A 74 1.72 9.00 -28.60
N TYR A 75 2.46 9.42 -27.59
CA TYR A 75 1.95 10.05 -26.38
C TYR A 75 2.59 11.42 -26.18
N ARG A 76 1.83 12.30 -25.53
CA ARG A 76 2.29 13.60 -25.02
C ARG A 76 2.11 13.63 -23.52
N LEU A 77 3.14 14.03 -22.79
CA LEU A 77 3.05 14.40 -21.38
C LEU A 77 2.89 15.92 -21.31
N ASP A 78 1.91 16.37 -20.55
CA ASP A 78 1.68 17.77 -20.20
C ASP A 78 1.88 17.91 -18.70
N PHE A 79 2.97 18.58 -18.33
CA PHE A 79 3.36 18.75 -16.94
C PHE A 79 2.53 19.82 -16.23
N SER A 80 1.99 20.80 -16.97
CA SER A 80 1.14 21.84 -16.38
C SER A 80 -0.13 21.27 -15.77
N VAL A 81 -0.72 20.27 -16.43
CA VAL A 81 -1.96 19.61 -15.96
C VAL A 81 -1.73 18.21 -15.42
N MET A 82 -0.47 17.75 -15.36
CA MET A 82 -0.07 16.42 -14.90
C MET A 82 -0.85 15.29 -15.61
N LYS A 83 -0.82 15.28 -16.95
CA LYS A 83 -1.49 14.25 -17.76
C LYS A 83 -0.61 13.68 -18.87
N GLN A 84 -0.82 12.39 -19.13
CA GLN A 84 -0.45 11.71 -20.37
C GLN A 84 -1.64 11.73 -21.33
N ILE A 85 -1.38 12.02 -22.60
CA ILE A 85 -2.37 12.09 -23.67
C ILE A 85 -1.90 11.18 -24.80
N ASN A 86 -2.71 10.21 -25.20
CA ASN A 86 -2.45 9.44 -26.41
C ASN A 86 -2.83 10.30 -27.62
N VAL A 87 -1.86 10.69 -28.44
CA VAL A 87 -2.06 11.62 -29.57
C VAL A 87 -2.92 11.00 -30.66
N THR A 88 -2.84 9.67 -30.85
CA THR A 88 -3.62 8.94 -31.85
C THR A 88 -5.09 8.83 -31.49
N THR A 89 -5.43 8.63 -30.21
CA THR A 89 -6.79 8.33 -29.75
C THR A 89 -7.45 9.45 -28.93
N GLY A 90 -6.67 10.44 -28.50
CA GLY A 90 -7.12 11.51 -27.60
C GLY A 90 -7.31 11.09 -26.14
N LYS A 91 -7.13 9.81 -25.79
CA LYS A 91 -7.34 9.31 -24.41
C LYS A 91 -6.33 9.94 -23.45
N GLN A 92 -6.84 10.41 -22.31
CA GLN A 92 -6.02 11.05 -21.27
C GLN A 92 -5.93 10.19 -20.01
N ARG A 93 -4.78 10.23 -19.35
CA ARG A 93 -4.53 9.56 -18.06
C ARG A 93 -3.73 10.49 -17.14
N PRO A 94 -4.03 10.55 -15.84
CA PRO A 94 -3.20 11.24 -14.87
C PRO A 94 -1.76 10.69 -14.83
N ILE A 95 -0.79 11.57 -14.62
CA ILE A 95 0.60 11.21 -14.28
C ILE A 95 1.00 11.79 -12.93
N LYS A 96 2.03 11.24 -12.30
CA LYS A 96 2.61 11.79 -11.08
C LYS A 96 4.10 11.52 -10.94
N ARG A 97 4.77 12.39 -10.19
CA ARG A 97 6.16 12.27 -9.76
C ARG A 97 6.20 11.80 -8.30
N ALA A 98 7.10 10.88 -7.96
CA ALA A 98 7.37 10.46 -6.59
C ALA A 98 8.84 10.07 -6.42
N PHE A 99 9.39 10.14 -5.20
CA PHE A 99 10.77 9.75 -4.96
C PHE A 99 10.99 8.26 -5.23
N HIS A 100 11.97 7.96 -6.06
CA HIS A 100 12.62 6.66 -6.19
C HIS A 100 13.70 6.58 -5.13
N SER A 101 13.35 6.00 -3.98
CA SER A 101 14.33 5.82 -2.93
C SER A 101 15.31 4.69 -3.31
N ALA A 102 16.46 5.06 -3.88
CA ALA A 102 17.56 4.13 -4.09
C ALA A 102 18.25 3.73 -2.76
N THR A 103 18.18 4.57 -1.71
CA THR A 103 18.89 4.35 -0.43
C THR A 103 18.17 4.78 0.86
N GLY A 104 16.96 5.36 0.80
CA GLY A 104 16.18 5.74 2.00
C GLY A 104 15.22 4.69 2.57
N PHE A 105 15.05 3.55 1.89
CA PHE A 105 14.22 2.41 2.31
C PHE A 105 14.98 1.07 2.19
N ARG A 106 16.30 1.14 2.02
CA ARG A 106 17.15 -0.04 1.74
C ARG A 106 17.60 -0.79 3.00
N PHE A 107 17.23 -0.32 4.18
CA PHE A 107 17.39 -1.05 5.42
C PHE A 107 16.02 -1.30 6.03
N ILE A 108 15.39 -2.40 5.60
CA ILE A 108 14.46 -3.29 6.33
C ILE A 108 13.79 -4.17 5.26
N CYS A 109 14.19 -5.44 5.20
CA CYS A 109 13.65 -6.52 4.38
C CYS A 109 14.17 -6.63 2.92
N ASP A 110 14.91 -7.71 2.66
CA ASP A 110 15.47 -8.16 1.37
C ASP A 110 14.44 -8.49 0.26
N ASN A 111 13.37 -7.71 0.07
CA ASN A 111 12.37 -8.00 -0.96
C ASN A 111 12.13 -6.83 -1.92
N LEU A 112 12.93 -6.82 -2.99
CA LEU A 112 12.85 -5.96 -4.17
C LEU A 112 11.50 -6.00 -4.93
N ALA A 113 10.55 -6.83 -4.50
CA ALA A 113 9.40 -7.27 -5.30
C ALA A 113 8.05 -6.66 -4.90
N LEU A 114 7.95 -5.92 -3.78
CA LEU A 114 6.66 -5.48 -3.25
C LEU A 114 6.52 -3.95 -3.29
N PRO A 115 5.71 -3.40 -4.20
CA PRO A 115 5.48 -1.96 -4.24
C PRO A 115 4.68 -1.54 -3.00
N VAL A 116 5.31 -0.77 -2.12
CA VAL A 116 4.57 0.01 -1.11
C VAL A 116 3.68 1.00 -1.86
N PRO A 117 2.41 1.20 -1.46
CA PRO A 117 1.55 2.14 -2.16
C PRO A 117 2.12 3.55 -2.09
N CYS A 118 2.37 4.14 -3.26
CA CYS A 118 2.96 5.48 -3.42
C CYS A 118 2.10 6.64 -2.89
N HIS A 119 0.95 6.37 -2.28
CA HIS A 119 0.11 7.36 -1.61
C HIS A 119 0.22 7.27 -0.08
N TRP A 120 1.07 6.39 0.45
CA TRP A 120 1.37 6.30 1.87
C TRP A 120 2.29 7.45 2.30
N GLU A 121 2.09 8.01 3.49
CA GLU A 121 3.06 8.90 4.11
C GLU A 121 4.27 8.09 4.59
N ARG A 122 5.35 8.80 4.94
CA ARG A 122 6.57 8.21 5.49
C ARG A 122 6.22 7.24 6.63
N ILE A 123 6.54 5.97 6.41
CA ILE A 123 6.31 4.92 7.40
C ILE A 123 7.33 5.10 8.53
N ASN A 124 6.85 5.10 9.77
CA ASN A 124 7.70 4.93 10.93
C ASN A 124 7.90 3.43 11.18
N THR A 125 9.13 2.95 11.07
CA THR A 125 9.48 1.54 11.20
C THR A 125 9.58 1.07 12.65
N ASP A 126 9.57 1.99 13.61
CA ASP A 126 9.59 1.65 15.05
C ASP A 126 8.19 1.29 15.57
N GLU A 127 7.14 1.60 14.80
CA GLU A 127 5.75 1.33 15.15
C GLU A 127 5.19 0.16 14.33
N PRO A 128 4.38 -0.73 14.93
CA PRO A 128 3.83 -1.89 14.22
C PRO A 128 2.82 -1.49 13.12
N TYR A 129 2.16 -0.34 13.29
CA TYR A 129 1.30 0.28 12.27
C TYR A 129 1.08 1.76 12.59
N GLN A 130 0.64 2.53 11.61
CA GLN A 130 0.23 3.92 11.77
C GLN A 130 -1.19 4.14 11.27
N LEU A 131 -1.92 5.04 11.92
CA LEU A 131 -3.23 5.51 11.46
C LEU A 131 -3.09 6.91 10.88
N VAL A 132 -3.42 7.04 9.60
CA VAL A 132 -3.30 8.31 8.89
C VAL A 132 -4.69 8.82 8.54
N SER A 133 -5.05 9.97 9.08
CA SER A 133 -6.33 10.62 8.80
C SER A 133 -6.38 11.09 7.35
N LEU A 134 -7.40 10.65 6.62
CA LEU A 134 -7.59 11.01 5.22
C LEU A 134 -8.32 12.36 5.08
N ALA A 135 -7.76 13.26 4.27
CA ALA A 135 -8.42 14.51 3.93
C ALA A 135 -9.60 14.27 2.96
N ARG A 136 -10.68 15.05 3.14
CA ARG A 136 -11.97 14.86 2.45
C ARG A 136 -11.89 15.02 0.93
N ASP A 137 -10.91 15.75 0.46
CA ASP A 137 -10.66 16.06 -0.95
C ASP A 137 -9.87 14.96 -1.67
N THR A 138 -9.23 14.04 -0.93
CA THR A 138 -8.46 12.92 -1.50
C THR A 138 -9.37 11.93 -2.24
N TYR A 139 -8.81 11.30 -3.28
CA TYR A 139 -9.51 10.23 -4.00
C TYR A 139 -9.87 9.05 -3.09
N GLU A 140 -8.93 8.64 -2.23
CA GLU A 140 -9.13 7.53 -1.29
C GLU A 140 -10.32 7.78 -0.36
N PHE A 141 -10.41 8.98 0.25
CA PHE A 141 -11.54 9.33 1.10
C PHE A 141 -12.86 9.24 0.32
N LYS A 142 -12.92 9.88 -0.86
CA LYS A 142 -14.13 9.90 -1.70
C LYS A 142 -14.56 8.49 -2.12
N GLU A 143 -13.63 7.60 -2.39
CA GLU A 143 -13.92 6.23 -2.79
C GLU A 143 -14.49 5.39 -1.62
N VAL A 144 -13.92 5.53 -0.42
CA VAL A 144 -14.46 4.88 0.78
C VAL A 144 -15.86 5.38 1.10
N VAL A 145 -16.09 6.71 1.02
CA VAL A 145 -17.43 7.32 1.19
C VAL A 145 -18.40 6.76 0.17
N ARG A 146 -18.03 6.73 -1.13
CA ARG A 146 -18.87 6.19 -2.20
C ARG A 146 -19.29 4.75 -1.92
N LEU A 147 -18.37 3.90 -1.46
CA LEU A 147 -18.69 2.50 -1.13
C LEU A 147 -19.60 2.38 0.10
N TYR A 148 -19.38 3.21 1.12
CA TYR A 148 -20.12 3.20 2.37
C TYR A 148 -21.58 3.67 2.16
N GLU A 149 -21.77 4.81 1.51
CA GLU A 149 -23.08 5.47 1.31
C GLU A 149 -24.02 4.69 0.40
N ARG A 150 -23.51 3.73 -0.39
CA ARG A 150 -24.35 2.81 -1.17
C ARG A 150 -25.39 2.07 -0.33
N THR A 151 -25.09 1.82 0.94
CA THR A 151 -25.94 0.98 1.80
C THR A 151 -26.19 1.57 3.18
N MET A 152 -25.40 2.56 3.59
CA MET A 152 -25.43 3.11 4.94
C MET A 152 -25.81 4.59 4.92
N CYS A 153 -26.69 5.00 5.82
CA CYS A 153 -27.21 6.37 5.92
C CYS A 153 -26.64 7.17 7.09
N HIS A 154 -25.80 6.56 7.94
CA HIS A 154 -25.20 7.25 9.07
C HIS A 154 -24.00 8.10 8.61
N PRO A 155 -23.79 9.31 9.16
CA PRO A 155 -22.69 10.16 8.75
C PRO A 155 -21.32 9.60 9.17
N ILE A 156 -20.33 9.74 8.30
CA ILE A 156 -18.94 9.40 8.58
C ILE A 156 -18.29 10.50 9.43
N LYS A 157 -17.72 10.12 10.58
CA LYS A 157 -16.98 11.04 11.46
C LYS A 157 -15.56 11.30 10.93
N SER A 158 -14.82 10.23 10.63
CA SER A 158 -13.47 10.26 10.10
C SER A 158 -13.19 8.97 9.33
N ILE A 159 -12.18 9.02 8.46
CA ILE A 159 -11.62 7.85 7.78
C ILE A 159 -10.11 7.89 8.01
N GLN A 160 -9.55 6.77 8.47
CA GLN A 160 -8.13 6.63 8.70
C GLN A 160 -7.62 5.46 7.88
N ARG A 161 -6.54 5.67 7.13
CA ARG A 161 -5.79 4.60 6.45
C ARG A 161 -4.88 3.92 7.47
N ILE A 162 -4.86 2.59 7.43
CA ILE A 162 -3.93 1.77 8.21
C ILE A 162 -2.68 1.57 7.35
N GLN A 163 -1.53 2.03 7.84
CA GLN A 163 -0.22 1.76 7.25
C GLN A 163 0.49 0.72 8.11
N ASN A 164 0.43 -0.55 7.69
CA ASN A 164 1.15 -1.65 8.31
C ASN A 164 1.98 -2.33 7.21
N LEU A 165 3.30 -2.17 7.26
CA LEU A 165 4.21 -2.63 6.22
C LEU A 165 4.26 -4.16 6.16
N ASP A 166 4.36 -4.82 7.32
CA ASP A 166 4.43 -6.28 7.43
C ASP A 166 3.16 -6.94 6.87
N LEU A 167 1.99 -6.44 7.26
CA LEU A 167 0.71 -6.98 6.78
C LEU A 167 0.48 -6.70 5.29
N TRP A 168 0.94 -5.56 4.78
CA TRP A 168 0.91 -5.28 3.35
C TRP A 168 1.78 -6.26 2.56
N GLU A 169 2.98 -6.55 3.08
CA GLU A 169 3.87 -7.52 2.49
C GLU A 169 3.27 -8.94 2.49
N PHE A 170 2.68 -9.38 3.61
CA PHE A 170 1.97 -10.64 3.68
C PHE A 170 0.83 -10.72 2.67
N PHE A 171 0.04 -9.65 2.53
CA PHE A 171 -1.05 -9.58 1.56
C PHE A 171 -0.54 -9.74 0.13
N CYS A 172 0.48 -8.99 -0.26
CA CYS A 172 1.06 -9.06 -1.61
C CYS A 172 1.64 -10.45 -1.92
N ARG A 173 2.40 -11.04 -0.99
CA ARG A 173 2.95 -12.39 -1.12
C ARG A 173 1.83 -13.42 -1.27
N LYS A 174 0.76 -13.31 -0.47
CA LYS A 174 -0.38 -14.23 -0.55
C LYS A 174 -1.09 -14.12 -1.89
N LYS A 175 -1.27 -12.90 -2.41
CA LYS A 175 -1.84 -12.67 -3.75
C LYS A 175 -1.00 -13.33 -4.85
N GLN A 176 0.32 -13.17 -4.81
CA GLN A 176 1.22 -13.82 -5.77
C GLN A 176 1.18 -15.36 -5.65
N GLN A 177 1.14 -15.89 -4.43
CA GLN A 177 0.99 -17.33 -4.18
C GLN A 177 -0.32 -17.85 -4.79
N LEU A 178 -1.43 -17.14 -4.58
CA LEU A 178 -2.74 -17.52 -5.14
C LEU A 178 -2.76 -17.51 -6.67
N ARG A 179 -2.10 -16.53 -7.32
CA ARG A 179 -1.92 -16.50 -8.78
C ARG A 179 -1.23 -17.77 -9.29
N LYS A 180 -0.15 -18.18 -8.62
CA LYS A 180 0.60 -19.42 -8.95
C LYS A 180 -0.26 -20.67 -8.76
N ILE A 181 -0.98 -20.77 -7.63
CA ILE A 181 -1.85 -21.92 -7.31
C ILE A 181 -2.98 -22.04 -8.33
N LYS A 182 -3.68 -20.94 -8.61
CA LYS A 182 -4.84 -20.93 -9.52
C LYS A 182 -4.44 -20.89 -11.00
N ARG A 183 -3.16 -20.68 -11.31
CA ARG A 183 -2.60 -20.52 -12.67
C ARG A 183 -3.30 -19.42 -13.46
N VAL A 184 -3.57 -18.30 -12.79
CA VAL A 184 -4.22 -17.12 -13.38
C VAL A 184 -3.30 -15.91 -13.28
N VAL A 185 -3.38 -15.05 -14.29
CA VAL A 185 -2.62 -13.79 -14.32
C VAL A 185 -3.11 -12.85 -13.23
N ASP A 186 -4.41 -12.83 -12.96
CA ASP A 186 -5.00 -11.98 -11.94
C ASP A 186 -5.92 -12.71 -10.98
N ILE A 187 -5.96 -12.20 -9.74
CA ILE A 187 -6.81 -12.70 -8.67
C ILE A 187 -7.85 -11.64 -8.41
N GLU A 188 -9.11 -12.05 -8.42
CA GLU A 188 -10.21 -11.19 -8.04
C GLU A 188 -9.99 -10.66 -6.62
N GLU A 189 -9.83 -9.34 -6.51
CA GLU A 189 -9.72 -8.62 -5.27
C GLU A 189 -10.99 -7.77 -5.09
N LYS A 190 -11.53 -7.75 -3.88
CA LYS A 190 -12.77 -7.03 -3.57
C LYS A 190 -12.57 -6.14 -2.36
N MET A 191 -13.05 -4.91 -2.47
CA MET A 191 -13.22 -4.01 -1.34
C MET A 191 -14.48 -4.40 -0.58
N LEU A 192 -14.32 -4.83 0.67
CA LEU A 192 -15.40 -5.31 1.53
C LEU A 192 -15.31 -4.66 2.92
N PHE A 193 -16.43 -4.64 3.64
CA PHE A 193 -16.52 -4.10 4.98
C PHE A 193 -16.43 -5.19 6.04
N HIS A 194 -15.64 -4.94 7.08
CA HIS A 194 -15.62 -5.73 8.31
C HIS A 194 -16.05 -4.83 9.47
N GLY A 195 -17.09 -5.25 10.20
CA GLY A 195 -17.53 -4.56 11.41
C GLY A 195 -17.02 -5.29 12.63
N THR A 196 -16.47 -4.57 13.59
CA THR A 196 -15.88 -5.15 14.80
C THR A 196 -16.01 -4.18 15.97
N GLY A 197 -15.98 -4.73 17.19
CA GLY A 197 -15.96 -3.94 18.41
C GLY A 197 -14.64 -3.18 18.58
N HIS A 198 -14.70 -2.04 19.28
CA HIS A 198 -13.54 -1.16 19.48
C HIS A 198 -12.33 -1.89 20.09
N SER A 199 -12.56 -2.83 21.01
CA SER A 199 -11.51 -3.61 21.66
C SER A 199 -10.65 -4.44 20.70
N ASN A 200 -11.17 -4.77 19.51
CA ASN A 200 -10.48 -5.62 18.54
C ASN A 200 -9.66 -4.81 17.53
N VAL A 201 -9.88 -3.49 17.45
CA VAL A 201 -9.28 -2.64 16.41
C VAL A 201 -7.75 -2.68 16.48
N GLN A 202 -7.19 -2.54 17.68
CA GLN A 202 -5.73 -2.58 17.87
C GLN A 202 -5.17 -3.93 17.44
N ALA A 203 -5.75 -5.05 17.90
CA ALA A 203 -5.29 -6.38 17.54
C ALA A 203 -5.36 -6.63 16.01
N ILE A 204 -6.44 -6.19 15.35
CA ILE A 204 -6.58 -6.33 13.89
C ILE A 204 -5.53 -5.50 13.14
N CYS A 205 -5.30 -4.25 13.57
CA CYS A 205 -4.32 -3.37 12.91
C CYS A 205 -2.88 -3.85 13.11
N THR A 206 -2.56 -4.45 14.27
CA THR A 206 -1.23 -4.97 14.59
C THR A 206 -0.98 -6.35 13.99
N TYR A 207 -1.93 -7.28 14.15
CA TYR A 207 -1.71 -8.72 13.92
C TYR A 207 -2.57 -9.31 12.80
N ASN A 208 -3.34 -8.49 12.07
CA ASN A 208 -4.31 -8.91 11.05
C ASN A 208 -5.57 -9.59 11.63
N PHE A 209 -6.48 -10.00 10.76
CA PHE A 209 -7.67 -10.77 11.14
C PHE A 209 -7.30 -12.18 11.58
N ASP A 210 -7.56 -12.51 12.84
CA ASP A 210 -7.44 -13.88 13.35
C ASP A 210 -8.84 -14.51 13.51
N TRP A 211 -9.17 -15.45 12.62
CA TRP A 211 -10.44 -16.17 12.66
C TRP A 211 -10.64 -16.97 13.96
N ARG A 212 -9.55 -17.27 14.68
CA ARG A 212 -9.62 -17.97 15.99
C ARG A 212 -10.12 -17.04 17.09
N LEU A 213 -10.01 -15.72 16.90
CA LEU A 213 -10.40 -14.70 17.86
C LEU A 213 -11.74 -14.03 17.51
N THR A 214 -12.22 -14.19 16.27
CA THR A 214 -13.56 -13.76 15.89
C THR A 214 -14.57 -14.67 16.56
N GLY A 215 -15.30 -14.15 17.57
CA GLY A 215 -16.35 -14.89 18.27
C GLY A 215 -17.39 -15.49 17.33
N SER A 216 -18.13 -16.48 17.82
CA SER A 216 -19.05 -17.40 17.12
C SER A 216 -20.30 -16.73 16.51
N HIS A 217 -20.17 -15.53 15.97
CA HIS A 217 -21.25 -14.80 15.33
C HIS A 217 -21.29 -15.16 13.84
N GLY A 218 -21.99 -16.26 13.53
CA GLY A 218 -22.42 -16.56 12.16
C GLY A 218 -21.71 -17.73 11.49
N ASP A 219 -21.60 -18.89 12.14
CA ASP A 219 -21.02 -20.12 11.58
C ASP A 219 -21.83 -20.77 10.42
N VAL A 220 -22.72 -20.02 9.76
CA VAL A 220 -23.55 -20.54 8.65
C VAL A 220 -22.67 -21.04 7.50
N TYR A 221 -21.50 -20.42 7.30
CA TYR A 221 -20.57 -20.75 6.22
C TYR A 221 -19.21 -21.26 6.72
N GLY A 222 -19.12 -21.63 8.01
CA GLY A 222 -17.91 -22.19 8.63
C GLY A 222 -17.11 -21.20 9.47
N ARG A 223 -15.92 -21.64 9.91
CA ARG A 223 -15.05 -20.83 10.77
C ARG A 223 -14.12 -19.97 9.93
N GLY A 224 -14.21 -18.64 10.08
CA GLY A 224 -13.44 -17.70 9.29
C GLY A 224 -13.71 -16.25 9.69
N SER A 225 -12.89 -15.34 9.14
CA SER A 225 -13.13 -13.90 9.23
C SER A 225 -14.17 -13.50 8.18
N TYR A 226 -15.25 -12.85 8.63
CA TYR A 226 -16.37 -12.48 7.77
C TYR A 226 -16.26 -11.05 7.23
N PHE A 227 -16.61 -10.88 5.97
CA PHE A 227 -16.63 -9.58 5.28
C PHE A 227 -17.93 -9.43 4.52
N ALA A 228 -18.47 -8.22 4.43
CA ALA A 228 -19.71 -7.95 3.71
C ALA A 228 -19.51 -6.89 2.63
N ARG A 229 -20.26 -7.03 1.53
CA ARG A 229 -20.37 -6.00 0.48
C ARG A 229 -21.00 -4.72 1.03
N ASP A 230 -21.99 -4.87 1.91
CA ASP A 230 -22.84 -3.79 2.38
C ASP A 230 -22.37 -3.31 3.75
N ALA A 231 -21.95 -2.04 3.85
CA ALA A 231 -21.54 -1.41 5.10
C ALA A 231 -22.61 -1.52 6.21
N LYS A 232 -23.89 -1.41 5.83
CA LYS A 232 -25.04 -1.58 6.73
C LYS A 232 -25.16 -2.99 7.33
N TYR A 233 -24.67 -4.02 6.63
CA TYR A 233 -24.62 -5.36 7.21
C TYR A 233 -23.50 -5.45 8.25
N SER A 234 -22.30 -5.01 7.87
CA SER A 234 -21.14 -5.02 8.77
C SER A 234 -21.34 -4.17 10.01
N SER A 235 -22.08 -3.05 9.94
CA SER A 235 -22.31 -2.17 11.09
C SER A 235 -23.00 -2.85 12.28
N LYS A 236 -23.74 -3.94 12.05
CA LYS A 236 -24.38 -4.73 13.10
C LYS A 236 -23.37 -5.37 14.07
N PHE A 237 -22.13 -5.54 13.63
CA PHE A 237 -21.06 -6.17 14.40
C PHE A 237 -20.13 -5.16 15.09
N CYS A 238 -20.36 -3.85 14.91
CA CYS A 238 -19.55 -2.81 15.56
C CYS A 238 -19.88 -2.60 17.04
N LEU A 239 -21.05 -3.06 17.51
CA LEU A 239 -21.56 -2.80 18.87
C LEU A 239 -21.38 -3.99 19.83
N THR A 240 -20.87 -5.12 19.35
CA THR A 240 -20.87 -6.38 20.11
C THR A 240 -19.62 -6.53 20.98
N THR A 241 -19.50 -5.73 22.03
CA THR A 241 -18.55 -6.02 23.15
C THR A 241 -19.31 -5.98 24.48
N GLY A 242 -20.23 -6.94 24.64
CA GLY A 242 -20.91 -7.19 25.91
C GLY A 242 -20.38 -8.40 26.69
N LYS A 243 -19.53 -9.26 26.10
CA LYS A 243 -19.05 -10.49 26.76
C LYS A 243 -17.63 -10.88 26.34
N HIS A 244 -16.64 -10.24 26.96
CA HIS A 244 -15.28 -10.80 27.11
C HIS A 244 -15.04 -11.29 28.55
N ASN A 245 -16.08 -11.80 29.20
CA ASN A 245 -15.94 -12.63 30.39
C ASN A 245 -16.21 -14.07 29.97
N PHE A 246 -15.34 -15.00 30.37
CA PHE A 246 -15.35 -16.44 30.10
C PHE A 246 -14.61 -16.94 28.84
N ALA A 247 -13.30 -16.70 28.76
CA ALA A 247 -12.37 -17.68 28.16
C ALA A 247 -10.91 -17.48 28.61
N LEU A 248 -10.69 -17.09 29.86
CA LEU A 248 -9.40 -17.28 30.54
C LEU A 248 -9.71 -17.86 31.92
N GLN A 249 -10.19 -19.10 31.92
CA GLN A 249 -10.26 -19.89 33.14
C GLN A 249 -9.24 -21.03 33.03
N LYS A 250 -8.22 -20.89 33.88
CA LYS A 250 -7.33 -21.94 34.41
C LYS A 250 -6.45 -22.71 33.42
N GLN A 251 -5.16 -22.37 33.42
CA GLN A 251 -4.19 -23.36 33.85
C GLN A 251 -3.61 -22.87 35.19
N HIS A 252 -4.02 -23.54 36.26
CA HIS A 252 -3.34 -23.55 37.53
C HIS A 252 -2.63 -24.90 37.63
N ASP A 253 -1.42 -24.82 38.17
CA ASP A 253 -0.51 -25.85 38.67
C ASP A 253 0.42 -26.51 37.64
#